data_AF-A0A0S8DPX8-F1
#
_entry.id   AF-A0A0S8DPX8-F1
#
_cell.length_a   1.000
_cell.length_b   1.000
_cell.length_c   1.000
_cell.angle_alpha   90.00
_cell.angle_beta   90.00
_cell.angle_gamma   90.00
#
_symmetry.space_group_name_H-M   'P 1'
#
loop_
_entity.id
_entity.type
_entity.pdbx_description
1 polymer ?
#
loop_
_entity_poly.entity_id
_entity_poly.type
_entity_poly.pdbx_seq_one_letter_code
_entity_poly.pdbx_strand_id
1 'polypeptide(L)'
;MPLSYNNTAGVSDSRAELTLTAPRDWTAHGVAVLSLWFRGYPPSVGSFTEGPVGTFTMTGSGADITGTADEFHYAYKSLTGPGTIIARVDSVVNTHNWAKAGVMIRETLDPNSAQAMAFVTPGQGVVFEYRVGAGQSNVGAAGQDAGITAPHWVKLERDVAGFFTASQSTNGSSWTPIGNTLAQNIPMGPTVYIGLALTSHNATQTTEARFSNVTITGNAGTQWSNQDIGILANAA
;
A
#
# COMPACT_ATOMS: atom_id res chain seq x y z
N MET A 1 14.25 -7.73 26.27
CA MET A 1 15.55 -7.32 25.72
C MET A 1 15.30 -6.82 24.31
N PRO A 2 15.50 -5.53 23.98
CA PRO A 2 15.51 -5.14 22.59
C PRO A 2 16.84 -5.61 21.99
N LEU A 3 16.77 -6.52 21.02
CA LEU A 3 17.92 -6.90 20.19
C LEU A 3 17.99 -5.90 19.05
N SER A 4 19.16 -5.28 18.84
CA SER A 4 19.42 -4.41 17.70
C SER A 4 19.75 -5.25 16.47
N TYR A 5 19.11 -4.93 15.35
CA TYR A 5 19.33 -5.56 14.05
C TYR A 5 20.32 -4.72 13.24
N ASN A 6 21.18 -5.35 12.43
CA ASN A 6 22.09 -4.65 11.52
C ASN A 6 22.03 -5.30 10.14
N ASN A 7 21.41 -4.61 9.18
CA ASN A 7 21.25 -5.04 7.79
C ASN A 7 22.30 -4.40 6.84
N THR A 8 23.55 -4.29 7.28
CA THR A 8 24.62 -3.87 6.36
C THR A 8 24.83 -4.92 5.26
N ALA A 9 25.04 -4.47 4.02
CA ALA A 9 25.28 -5.34 2.87
C ALA A 9 26.41 -6.34 3.14
N GLY A 10 26.15 -7.63 2.88
CA GLY A 10 27.13 -8.72 3.03
C GLY A 10 26.96 -9.62 4.26
N VAL A 11 26.02 -9.31 5.15
CA VAL A 11 25.68 -10.19 6.29
C VAL A 11 24.48 -11.06 5.90
N SER A 12 24.65 -12.38 5.94
CA SER A 12 23.62 -13.37 5.56
C SER A 12 22.74 -13.86 6.71
N ASP A 13 23.08 -13.48 7.94
CA ASP A 13 22.47 -13.99 9.17
C ASP A 13 22.33 -12.90 10.24
N SER A 14 21.24 -12.96 10.99
CA SER A 14 21.04 -12.15 12.19
C SER A 14 21.79 -12.80 13.35
N ARG A 15 22.81 -12.13 13.91
CA ARG A 15 23.55 -12.60 15.09
C ARG A 15 23.23 -11.75 16.31
N ALA A 16 22.96 -12.39 17.44
CA ALA A 16 22.89 -11.78 18.75
C ALA A 16 23.83 -12.50 19.70
N GLU A 17 24.52 -11.75 20.57
CA GLU A 17 25.42 -12.32 21.57
C GLU A 17 25.03 -11.83 22.97
N LEU A 18 24.94 -12.76 23.92
CA LEU A 18 24.82 -12.43 25.34
C LEU A 18 26.02 -13.03 26.06
N THR A 19 26.96 -12.17 26.46
CA THR A 19 28.05 -12.58 27.35
C THR A 19 27.51 -12.72 28.76
N LEU A 20 27.57 -13.93 29.32
CA LEU A 20 27.16 -14.17 30.71
C LEU A 20 28.19 -13.54 31.67
N THR A 21 27.72 -12.71 32.60
CA THR A 21 28.58 -12.04 33.61
C THR A 21 28.89 -12.90 34.84
N ALA A 22 28.29 -14.09 34.92
CA ALA A 22 28.54 -15.08 35.95
C ALA A 22 28.28 -16.50 35.40
N PRO A 23 28.93 -17.54 35.93
CA PRO A 23 28.61 -18.93 35.62
C PRO A 23 27.11 -19.21 35.88
N ARG A 24 26.47 -19.92 34.96
CA ARG A 24 25.09 -20.41 35.12
C ARG A 24 25.15 -21.93 35.22
N ASP A 25 24.60 -22.47 36.31
CA ASP A 25 24.36 -23.90 36.42
C ASP A 25 23.07 -24.24 35.66
N TRP A 26 23.25 -24.79 34.47
CA TRP A 26 22.15 -25.19 33.59
C TRP A 26 21.57 -26.57 33.93
N THR A 27 22.11 -27.24 34.96
CA THR A 27 21.64 -28.55 35.45
C THR A 27 20.81 -28.44 36.73
N ALA A 28 20.79 -27.25 37.35
CA ALA A 28 19.99 -26.97 38.52
C ALA A 28 18.50 -27.34 38.27
N HIS A 29 17.89 -28.00 39.26
CA HIS A 29 16.49 -28.42 39.21
C HIS A 29 16.10 -29.39 38.07
N GLY A 30 17.07 -30.14 37.51
CA GLY A 30 16.77 -31.18 36.52
C GLY A 30 16.42 -30.66 35.14
N VAL A 31 16.87 -29.45 34.79
CA VAL A 31 16.73 -28.88 33.45
C VAL A 31 17.51 -29.74 32.46
N ALA A 32 16.80 -30.35 31.51
CA ALA A 32 17.38 -31.23 30.50
C ALA A 32 17.56 -30.56 29.12
N VAL A 33 16.84 -29.46 28.86
CA VAL A 33 16.86 -28.75 27.57
C VAL A 33 16.72 -27.25 27.79
N LEU A 34 17.57 -26.48 27.11
CA LEU A 34 17.41 -25.03 26.90
C LEU A 34 16.91 -24.81 25.48
N SER A 35 15.72 -24.24 25.33
CA SER A 35 15.16 -23.89 24.02
C SER A 35 15.13 -22.37 23.83
N LEU A 36 15.64 -21.91 22.69
CA LEU A 36 15.52 -20.53 22.23
C LEU A 36 14.60 -20.50 21.01
N TRP A 37 13.63 -19.60 21.02
CA TRP A 37 12.70 -19.39 19.90
C TRP A 37 12.89 -17.97 19.37
N PHE A 38 13.11 -17.85 18.06
CA PHE A 38 13.05 -16.58 17.34
C PHE A 38 11.92 -16.64 16.33
N ARG A 39 11.19 -15.53 16.17
CA ARG A 39 10.21 -15.34 15.11
C ARG A 39 10.73 -14.21 14.23
N GLY A 40 11.22 -14.56 13.04
CA GLY A 40 11.51 -13.58 12.00
C GLY A 40 10.29 -13.42 11.08
N TYR A 41 10.05 -12.20 10.62
CA TYR A 41 9.15 -11.92 9.50
C TYR A 41 9.88 -12.10 8.16
N PRO A 42 9.16 -12.35 7.05
CA PRO A 42 9.76 -12.30 5.72
C PRO A 42 10.39 -10.92 5.42
N PRO A 43 11.38 -10.85 4.52
CA PRO A 43 11.84 -9.55 4.02
C PRO A 43 10.70 -8.81 3.33
N SER A 44 10.69 -7.48 3.47
CA SER A 44 9.79 -6.64 2.67
C SER A 44 10.13 -6.84 1.19
N VAL A 45 9.08 -7.05 0.39
CA VAL A 45 9.17 -7.14 -1.07
C VAL A 45 8.66 -5.86 -1.74
N GLY A 46 8.28 -4.87 -0.94
CA GLY A 46 7.83 -3.56 -1.37
C GLY A 46 8.97 -2.78 -2.01
N SER A 47 8.73 -2.23 -3.20
CA SER A 47 9.66 -1.29 -3.82
C SER A 47 8.93 -0.29 -4.69
N PHE A 48 9.55 0.88 -4.86
CA PHE A 48 9.09 1.93 -5.76
C PHE A 48 10.29 2.56 -6.45
N THR A 49 10.36 2.41 -7.77
CA THR A 49 11.45 2.93 -8.59
C THR A 49 10.91 3.71 -9.79
N GLU A 50 11.59 4.78 -10.15
CA GLU A 50 11.32 5.55 -11.36
C GLU A 50 12.37 5.24 -12.42
N GLY A 51 11.94 4.87 -13.62
CA GLY A 51 12.85 4.51 -14.71
C GLY A 51 12.11 3.97 -15.93
N PRO A 52 12.09 4.70 -17.07
CA PRO A 52 12.58 6.06 -17.28
C PRO A 52 11.77 7.13 -16.52
N VAL A 53 12.22 8.39 -16.54
CA VAL A 53 11.50 9.52 -15.90
C VAL A 53 10.04 9.55 -16.34
N GLY A 54 9.11 9.62 -15.38
CA GLY A 54 7.67 9.59 -15.61
C GLY A 54 7.07 8.17 -15.70
N THR A 55 7.87 7.12 -15.57
CA THR A 55 7.43 5.73 -15.48
C THR A 55 7.88 5.12 -14.15
N PHE A 56 6.95 4.59 -13.40
CA PHE A 56 7.18 3.99 -12.09
C PHE A 56 6.95 2.49 -12.14
N THR A 57 7.90 1.73 -11.62
CA THR A 57 7.75 0.29 -11.35
C THR A 57 7.64 0.11 -9.85
N MET A 58 6.61 -0.61 -9.43
CA MET A 58 6.29 -0.84 -8.03
C MET A 58 6.11 -2.34 -7.80
N THR A 59 6.70 -2.85 -6.72
CA THR A 59 6.45 -4.22 -6.25
C THR A 59 5.78 -4.18 -4.89
N GLY A 60 4.98 -5.20 -4.59
CA GLY A 60 4.30 -5.30 -3.30
C GLY A 60 3.69 -6.67 -3.07
N SER A 61 3.40 -6.98 -1.82
CA SER A 61 2.58 -8.13 -1.41
C SER A 61 1.38 -7.65 -0.61
N GLY A 62 0.76 -8.53 0.18
CA GLY A 62 -0.31 -8.18 1.10
C GLY A 62 -1.60 -8.96 0.84
N ALA A 63 -2.33 -9.23 1.92
CA ALA A 63 -3.58 -9.99 1.87
C ALA A 63 -4.67 -9.28 1.06
N ASP A 64 -4.96 -8.01 1.35
CA ASP A 64 -5.81 -7.12 0.55
C ASP A 64 -5.87 -5.70 1.19
N ILE A 65 -6.42 -4.72 0.46
CA ILE A 65 -6.88 -3.42 0.98
C ILE A 65 -8.40 -3.52 1.18
N THR A 66 -8.85 -4.02 2.33
CA THR A 66 -10.28 -4.25 2.61
C THR A 66 -10.57 -4.30 4.11
N GLY A 67 -11.81 -4.64 4.49
CA GLY A 67 -12.20 -4.84 5.88
C GLY A 67 -11.78 -3.67 6.78
N THR A 68 -11.26 -3.99 7.96
CA THR A 68 -10.85 -3.00 8.97
C THR A 68 -9.34 -2.72 8.99
N ALA A 69 -8.53 -3.44 8.21
CA ALA A 69 -7.09 -3.27 8.13
C ALA A 69 -6.55 -3.65 6.74
N ASP A 70 -5.64 -2.85 6.22
CA ASP A 70 -5.06 -2.96 4.88
C ASP A 70 -3.68 -3.65 4.93
N GLU A 71 -3.38 -4.47 3.92
CA GLU A 71 -2.05 -4.99 3.63
C GLU A 71 -1.67 -4.73 2.16
N PHE A 72 -0.71 -3.84 1.94
CA PHE A 72 -0.27 -3.42 0.60
C PHE A 72 1.05 -2.62 0.63
N HIS A 73 1.63 -2.33 -0.53
CA HIS A 73 2.73 -1.38 -0.67
C HIS A 73 2.19 -0.01 -1.12
N TYR A 74 2.71 1.08 -0.53
CA TYR A 74 2.25 2.44 -0.80
C TYR A 74 3.41 3.37 -1.14
N ALA A 75 3.34 4.03 -2.30
CA ALA A 75 4.25 5.11 -2.67
C ALA A 75 3.49 6.43 -2.67
N TYR A 76 3.92 7.42 -1.88
CA TYR A 76 3.09 8.57 -1.53
C TYR A 76 3.86 9.87 -1.31
N LYS A 77 3.09 10.96 -1.31
CA LYS A 77 3.50 12.29 -0.85
C LYS A 77 2.48 12.80 0.17
N SER A 78 2.86 13.75 1.01
CA SER A 78 1.87 14.50 1.80
C SER A 78 1.04 15.40 0.90
N LEU A 79 -0.23 15.61 1.24
CA LEU A 79 -1.14 16.57 0.61
C LEU A 79 -1.88 17.33 1.71
N THR A 80 -1.85 18.66 1.66
CA THR A 80 -2.67 19.50 2.54
C THR A 80 -3.82 20.14 1.76
N GLY A 81 -5.05 19.91 2.22
CA GLY A 81 -6.27 20.43 1.60
C GLY A 81 -6.74 19.60 0.38
N PRO A 82 -7.41 20.23 -0.60
CA PRO A 82 -7.90 19.56 -1.80
C PRO A 82 -6.74 19.18 -2.73
N GLY A 83 -6.97 18.16 -3.56
CA GLY A 83 -5.99 17.73 -4.54
C GLY A 83 -6.50 16.59 -5.42
N THR A 84 -5.79 16.37 -6.51
CA THR A 84 -6.10 15.32 -7.48
C THR A 84 -4.86 14.47 -7.69
N ILE A 85 -5.05 13.17 -7.85
CA ILE A 85 -4.05 12.28 -8.43
C ILE A 85 -4.62 11.57 -9.64
N ILE A 86 -3.84 11.54 -10.70
CA ILE A 86 -4.09 10.81 -11.95
C ILE A 86 -2.93 9.84 -12.16
N ALA A 87 -3.22 8.63 -12.61
CA ALA A 87 -2.21 7.71 -13.12
C ALA A 87 -2.76 6.87 -14.27
N ARG A 88 -1.91 6.56 -15.24
CA ARG A 88 -2.13 5.42 -16.15
C ARG A 88 -1.51 4.20 -15.50
N VAL A 89 -2.31 3.18 -15.20
CA VAL A 89 -1.83 1.86 -14.81
C VAL A 89 -1.47 1.16 -16.11
N ASP A 90 -0.18 1.00 -16.41
CA ASP A 90 0.29 0.36 -17.65
C ASP A 90 0.18 -1.15 -17.58
N SER A 91 0.47 -1.74 -16.42
CA SER A 91 0.33 -3.17 -16.17
C SER A 91 0.18 -3.48 -14.69
N VAL A 92 -0.44 -4.61 -14.38
CA VAL A 92 -0.45 -5.24 -13.05
C VAL A 92 -0.36 -6.75 -13.24
N VAL A 93 0.57 -7.41 -12.54
CA VAL A 93 0.73 -8.87 -12.61
C VAL A 93 -0.46 -9.55 -11.93
N ASN A 94 -1.03 -10.56 -12.61
CA ASN A 94 -2.17 -11.33 -12.11
C ASN A 94 -1.74 -12.38 -11.08
N THR A 95 -1.35 -11.94 -9.88
CA THR A 95 -1.19 -12.82 -8.70
C THR A 95 -2.54 -13.30 -8.17
N HIS A 96 -3.59 -12.50 -8.39
CA HIS A 96 -4.97 -12.83 -8.10
C HIS A 96 -5.88 -11.93 -8.97
N ASN A 97 -7.11 -12.37 -9.29
CA ASN A 97 -8.03 -11.57 -10.11
C ASN A 97 -8.42 -10.22 -9.47
N TRP A 98 -8.26 -10.12 -8.14
CA TRP A 98 -8.43 -8.93 -7.32
C TRP A 98 -7.11 -8.29 -6.87
N ALA A 99 -5.96 -8.62 -7.46
CA ALA A 99 -4.77 -7.80 -7.29
C ALA A 99 -5.11 -6.35 -7.71
N LYS A 100 -4.62 -5.36 -6.96
CA LYS A 100 -5.02 -3.96 -7.14
C LYS A 100 -3.81 -3.11 -7.47
N ALA A 101 -3.88 -2.34 -8.53
CA ALA A 101 -2.90 -1.29 -8.85
C ALA A 101 -3.64 0.00 -9.19
N GLY A 102 -3.34 1.09 -8.49
CA GLY A 102 -4.07 2.34 -8.69
C GLY A 102 -3.59 3.50 -7.85
N VAL A 103 -4.48 4.48 -7.71
CA VAL A 103 -4.26 5.70 -6.94
C VAL A 103 -5.06 5.67 -5.64
N MET A 104 -4.49 6.23 -4.58
CA MET A 104 -5.08 6.26 -3.25
C MET A 104 -4.79 7.58 -2.55
N ILE A 105 -5.79 8.08 -1.83
CA ILE A 105 -5.64 9.11 -0.80
C ILE A 105 -6.04 8.47 0.54
N ARG A 106 -5.16 8.52 1.54
CA ARG A 106 -5.41 7.98 2.89
C ARG A 106 -4.99 8.95 3.97
N GLU A 107 -5.71 8.97 5.09
CA GLU A 107 -5.49 9.96 6.16
C GLU A 107 -4.16 9.73 6.90
N THR A 108 -3.91 8.48 7.28
CA THR A 108 -2.73 8.05 8.05
C THR A 108 -2.05 6.88 7.36
N LEU A 109 -0.85 6.55 7.84
CA LEU A 109 -0.10 5.39 7.38
C LEU A 109 -0.41 4.12 8.20
N ASP A 110 -1.37 4.19 9.12
CA ASP A 110 -1.79 3.03 9.90
C ASP A 110 -2.64 2.09 9.05
N PRO A 111 -2.59 0.76 9.27
CA PRO A 111 -3.31 -0.20 8.44
C PRO A 111 -4.83 0.01 8.40
N ASN A 112 -5.41 0.60 9.44
CA ASN A 112 -6.85 0.77 9.57
C ASN A 112 -7.37 2.12 9.05
N SER A 113 -6.53 2.93 8.41
CA SER A 113 -6.83 4.34 8.09
C SER A 113 -8.06 4.56 7.20
N ALA A 114 -8.71 5.72 7.36
CA ALA A 114 -9.67 6.21 6.38
C ALA A 114 -8.96 6.40 5.03
N GLN A 115 -9.60 5.97 3.94
CA GLN A 115 -8.97 5.96 2.61
C GLN A 115 -10.01 6.05 1.50
N ALA A 116 -9.59 6.54 0.33
CA ALA A 116 -10.30 6.42 -0.94
C ALA A 116 -9.30 5.92 -1.98
N MET A 117 -9.71 4.98 -2.84
CA MET A 117 -8.84 4.44 -3.88
C MET A 117 -9.59 4.14 -5.18
N ALA A 118 -8.95 4.45 -6.30
CA ALA A 118 -9.39 4.08 -7.63
C ALA A 118 -8.31 3.20 -8.27
N PHE A 119 -8.66 1.98 -8.67
CA PHE A 119 -7.67 0.99 -9.11
C PHE A 119 -8.14 0.11 -10.25
N VAL A 120 -7.17 -0.43 -10.98
CA VAL A 120 -7.35 -1.43 -12.02
C VAL A 120 -7.00 -2.80 -11.42
N THR A 121 -7.76 -3.81 -11.80
CA THR A 121 -7.51 -5.21 -11.45
C THR A 121 -7.23 -6.05 -12.68
N PRO A 122 -6.55 -7.21 -12.55
CA PRO A 122 -6.37 -8.13 -13.66
C PRO A 122 -7.68 -8.74 -14.20
N GLY A 123 -8.70 -8.92 -13.35
CA GLY A 123 -9.90 -9.69 -13.72
C GLY A 123 -11.25 -9.09 -13.33
N GLN A 124 -11.29 -7.96 -12.63
CA GLN A 124 -12.52 -7.41 -12.03
C GLN A 124 -12.86 -5.99 -12.50
N GLY A 125 -12.10 -5.45 -13.45
CA GLY A 125 -12.38 -4.12 -13.97
C GLY A 125 -11.61 -3.01 -13.28
N VAL A 126 -12.17 -1.82 -13.39
CA VAL A 126 -11.77 -0.62 -12.66
C VAL A 126 -12.74 -0.38 -11.52
N VAL A 127 -12.22 -0.14 -10.33
CA VAL A 127 -13.01 -0.17 -9.09
C VAL A 127 -12.70 1.06 -8.24
N PHE A 128 -13.73 1.58 -7.59
CA PHE A 128 -13.64 2.57 -6.53
C PHE A 128 -14.01 1.91 -5.19
N GLU A 129 -13.13 2.04 -4.21
CA GLU A 129 -13.33 1.57 -2.84
C GLU A 129 -12.94 2.66 -1.85
N TYR A 130 -13.56 2.65 -0.67
CA TYR A 130 -13.23 3.60 0.38
C TYR A 130 -13.50 3.09 1.79
N ARG A 131 -12.85 3.68 2.77
CA ARG A 131 -13.13 3.54 4.20
C ARG A 131 -13.38 4.92 4.79
N VAL A 132 -14.56 5.11 5.38
CA VAL A 132 -15.00 6.43 5.89
C VAL A 132 -14.20 6.90 7.10
N GLY A 133 -13.83 5.99 8.00
CA GLY A 133 -13.12 6.31 9.24
C GLY A 133 -12.20 5.19 9.68
N ALA A 134 -11.21 5.53 10.51
CA ALA A 134 -10.24 4.56 11.00
C ALA A 134 -10.91 3.36 11.70
N GLY A 135 -10.51 2.15 11.33
CA GLY A 135 -11.03 0.90 11.89
C GLY A 135 -12.44 0.50 11.44
N GLN A 136 -13.11 1.31 10.59
CA GLN A 136 -14.38 0.94 9.99
C GLN A 136 -14.18 -0.06 8.84
N SER A 137 -15.24 -0.80 8.50
CA SER A 137 -15.22 -1.67 7.32
C SER A 137 -15.09 -0.84 6.05
N ASN A 138 -14.17 -1.26 5.17
CA ASN A 138 -14.07 -0.78 3.80
C ASN A 138 -15.39 -1.06 3.05
N VAL A 139 -15.89 -0.06 2.33
CA VAL A 139 -16.96 -0.19 1.34
C VAL A 139 -16.33 -0.64 0.04
N GLY A 140 -16.25 -1.96 -0.13
CA GLY A 140 -15.74 -2.60 -1.34
C GLY A 140 -16.68 -2.38 -2.54
N ALA A 141 -16.09 -2.29 -3.73
CA ALA A 141 -16.79 -2.05 -5.00
C ALA A 141 -17.91 -0.98 -4.94
N ALA A 142 -17.66 0.16 -4.28
CA ALA A 142 -18.60 1.27 -4.23
C ALA A 142 -18.98 1.79 -5.63
N GLY A 143 -18.04 1.67 -6.58
CA GLY A 143 -18.27 1.74 -8.01
C GLY A 143 -17.39 0.71 -8.73
N GLN A 144 -17.90 0.13 -9.82
CA GLN A 144 -17.16 -0.87 -10.59
C GLN A 144 -17.57 -0.85 -12.06
N ASP A 145 -16.57 -0.77 -12.95
CA ASP A 145 -16.72 -0.95 -14.39
C ASP A 145 -16.02 -2.24 -14.82
N ALA A 146 -16.80 -3.31 -15.03
CA ALA A 146 -16.28 -4.64 -15.37
C ALA A 146 -15.69 -4.72 -16.79
N GLY A 147 -14.82 -5.70 -17.03
CA GLY A 147 -14.25 -5.99 -18.35
C GLY A 147 -13.13 -5.03 -18.79
N ILE A 148 -12.79 -4.03 -17.99
CA ILE A 148 -11.66 -3.12 -18.23
C ILE A 148 -10.40 -3.68 -17.56
N THR A 149 -9.27 -3.70 -18.28
CA THR A 149 -7.97 -4.15 -17.77
C THR A 149 -6.88 -3.14 -18.12
N ALA A 150 -5.70 -3.29 -17.52
CA ALA A 150 -4.55 -2.46 -17.87
C ALA A 150 -4.12 -2.70 -19.35
N PRO A 151 -3.67 -1.65 -20.08
CA PRO A 151 -3.42 -0.31 -19.59
C PRO A 151 -4.68 0.56 -19.49
N HIS A 152 -4.89 1.24 -18.36
CA HIS A 152 -6.07 2.09 -18.14
C HIS A 152 -5.79 3.26 -17.19
N TRP A 153 -6.53 4.36 -17.33
CA TRP A 153 -6.37 5.52 -16.47
C TRP A 153 -7.35 5.54 -15.31
N VAL A 154 -6.84 5.93 -14.14
CA VAL A 154 -7.62 6.18 -12.93
C VAL A 154 -7.29 7.56 -12.38
N LYS A 155 -8.31 8.21 -11.82
CA LYS A 155 -8.23 9.52 -11.19
C LYS A 155 -8.99 9.51 -9.87
N LEU A 156 -8.41 10.17 -8.87
CA LEU A 156 -9.06 10.41 -7.59
C LEU A 156 -8.91 11.89 -7.21
N GLU A 157 -10.04 12.52 -6.91
CA GLU A 157 -10.15 13.94 -6.58
C GLU A 157 -10.70 14.10 -5.17
N ARG A 158 -10.02 14.86 -4.32
CA ARG A 158 -10.49 15.31 -3.01
C ARG A 158 -10.81 16.80 -3.08
N ASP A 159 -12.04 17.19 -2.77
CA ASP A 159 -12.46 18.59 -2.75
C ASP A 159 -12.28 19.27 -1.38
N VAL A 160 -12.63 20.56 -1.31
CA VAL A 160 -12.54 21.36 -0.09
C VAL A 160 -13.53 20.97 1.01
N ALA A 161 -14.60 20.25 0.66
CA ALA A 161 -15.64 19.82 1.57
C ALA A 161 -15.42 18.38 2.09
N GLY A 162 -14.38 17.69 1.61
CA GLY A 162 -14.06 16.31 2.00
C GLY A 162 -14.72 15.25 1.11
N PHE A 163 -15.30 15.65 -0.03
CA PHE A 163 -15.85 14.71 -1.00
C PHE A 163 -14.76 14.18 -1.92
N PHE A 164 -14.90 12.89 -2.23
CA PHE A 164 -14.04 12.17 -3.14
C PHE A 164 -14.79 11.75 -4.40
N THR A 165 -14.22 12.08 -5.56
CA THR A 165 -14.69 11.62 -6.86
C THR A 165 -13.64 10.70 -7.47
N ALA A 166 -14.04 9.47 -7.78
CA ALA A 166 -13.20 8.49 -8.46
C ALA A 166 -13.66 8.36 -9.91
N SER A 167 -12.73 8.48 -10.85
CA SER A 167 -13.02 8.47 -12.28
C SER A 167 -12.03 7.61 -13.05
N GLN A 168 -12.43 7.17 -14.22
CA GLN A 168 -11.59 6.42 -15.15
C GLN A 168 -11.60 7.05 -16.54
N SER A 169 -10.58 6.71 -17.33
CA SER A 169 -10.45 7.21 -18.70
C SER A 169 -9.72 6.21 -19.59
N THR A 170 -10.10 6.16 -20.86
CA THR A 170 -9.38 5.42 -21.90
C THR A 170 -8.24 6.23 -22.53
N ASN A 171 -8.25 7.57 -22.38
CA ASN A 171 -7.34 8.48 -23.09
C ASN A 171 -6.61 9.48 -22.18
N GLY A 172 -6.93 9.51 -20.88
CA GLY A 172 -6.32 10.43 -19.90
C GLY A 172 -6.85 11.86 -19.94
N SER A 173 -7.81 12.18 -20.81
CA SER A 173 -8.36 13.54 -20.98
C SER A 173 -9.88 13.62 -20.81
N SER A 174 -10.61 12.58 -21.21
CA SER A 174 -12.06 12.45 -21.01
C SER A 174 -12.33 11.50 -19.85
N TRP A 175 -12.93 12.01 -18.78
CA TRP A 175 -13.11 11.28 -17.52
C TRP A 175 -14.57 10.95 -17.26
N THR A 176 -14.86 9.72 -16.86
CA THR A 176 -16.18 9.27 -16.41
C THR A 176 -16.09 8.73 -14.98
N PRO A 177 -17.09 8.99 -14.12
CA PRO A 177 -17.12 8.38 -12.78
C PRO A 177 -17.13 6.85 -12.87
N ILE A 178 -16.34 6.20 -12.03
CA ILE A 178 -16.27 4.73 -12.00
C ILE A 178 -17.62 4.19 -11.52
N GLY A 179 -18.24 3.27 -12.26
CA GLY A 179 -19.53 2.68 -11.92
C GLY A 179 -20.68 3.70 -11.83
N ASN A 180 -20.58 4.85 -12.50
CA ASN A 180 -21.52 5.97 -12.39
C ASN A 180 -21.73 6.47 -10.95
N THR A 181 -20.72 6.31 -10.10
CA THR A 181 -20.80 6.73 -8.69
C THR A 181 -20.88 8.25 -8.55
N LEU A 182 -21.60 8.68 -7.51
CA LEU A 182 -21.56 10.06 -7.04
C LEU A 182 -20.36 10.26 -6.10
N ALA A 183 -19.97 11.52 -5.91
CA ALA A 183 -18.92 11.87 -4.96
C ALA A 183 -19.27 11.41 -3.53
N GLN A 184 -18.30 10.85 -2.82
CA GLN A 184 -18.49 10.30 -1.48
C GLN A 184 -17.80 11.17 -0.44
N ASN A 185 -18.53 11.54 0.63
CA ASN A 185 -17.93 12.27 1.74
C ASN A 185 -17.11 11.31 2.62
N ILE A 186 -15.80 11.52 2.67
CA ILE A 186 -14.87 10.72 3.48
C ILE A 186 -14.08 11.71 4.34
N PRO A 187 -14.57 12.02 5.56
CA PRO A 187 -13.94 13.00 6.42
C PRO A 187 -12.51 12.56 6.77
N MET A 188 -11.55 13.43 6.49
CA MET A 188 -10.15 13.26 6.86
C MET A 188 -9.59 14.59 7.37
N GLY A 189 -8.51 14.54 8.13
CA GLY A 189 -7.73 15.70 8.54
C GLY A 189 -7.23 16.56 7.37
N PRO A 190 -6.72 17.77 7.67
CA PRO A 190 -6.28 18.71 6.64
C PRO A 190 -5.10 18.17 5.83
N THR A 191 -4.18 17.44 6.47
CA THR A 191 -3.04 16.79 5.82
C THR A 191 -3.28 15.29 5.74
N VAL A 192 -3.15 14.75 4.52
CA VAL A 192 -3.33 13.35 4.18
C VAL A 192 -2.15 12.88 3.33
N TYR A 193 -2.14 11.61 2.93
CA TYR A 193 -1.19 11.04 1.99
C TYR A 193 -1.88 10.74 0.66
N ILE A 194 -1.24 11.11 -0.44
CA ILE A 194 -1.72 10.91 -1.81
C ILE A 194 -0.66 10.15 -2.62
N GLY A 195 -1.06 9.12 -3.36
CA GLY A 195 -0.07 8.26 -3.98
C GLY A 195 -0.59 7.05 -4.74
N LEU A 196 0.34 6.17 -5.10
CA LEU A 196 0.12 4.91 -5.79
C LEU A 196 0.05 3.76 -4.79
N ALA A 197 -0.92 2.86 -4.97
CA ALA A 197 -1.14 1.71 -4.11
C ALA A 197 -1.08 0.42 -4.93
N LEU A 198 -0.43 -0.60 -4.36
CA LEU A 198 -0.29 -1.93 -4.97
C LEU A 198 -0.48 -3.03 -3.93
N THR A 199 -1.42 -3.95 -4.16
CA THR A 199 -1.53 -5.20 -3.39
C THR A 199 -1.63 -6.40 -4.32
N SER A 200 -0.97 -7.48 -3.91
CA SER A 200 -1.01 -8.77 -4.60
C SER A 200 -2.32 -9.53 -4.41
N HIS A 201 -3.12 -9.14 -3.39
CA HIS A 201 -4.26 -9.89 -2.90
C HIS A 201 -3.90 -11.36 -2.53
N ASN A 202 -2.64 -11.57 -2.15
CA ASN A 202 -2.08 -12.83 -1.70
C ASN A 202 -0.80 -12.55 -0.90
N ALA A 203 -0.89 -12.57 0.44
CA ALA A 203 0.23 -12.25 1.32
C ALA A 203 1.53 -13.06 1.08
N THR A 204 1.45 -14.18 0.35
CA THR A 204 2.59 -15.05 0.03
C THR A 204 3.21 -14.79 -1.35
N GLN A 205 2.64 -13.90 -2.16
CA GLN A 205 3.12 -13.60 -3.51
C GLN A 205 3.50 -12.13 -3.65
N THR A 206 4.54 -11.87 -4.44
CA THR A 206 4.89 -10.52 -4.88
C THR A 206 4.20 -10.23 -6.21
N THR A 207 3.53 -9.10 -6.31
CA THR A 207 3.03 -8.56 -7.57
C THR A 207 3.89 -7.38 -8.02
N GLU A 208 3.91 -7.11 -9.32
CA GLU A 208 4.52 -5.92 -9.93
C GLU A 208 3.42 -5.14 -10.65
N ALA A 209 3.46 -3.81 -10.51
CA ALA A 209 2.69 -2.91 -11.34
C ALA A 209 3.58 -1.82 -11.94
N ARG A 210 3.20 -1.37 -13.14
CA ARG A 210 3.85 -0.25 -13.82
C ARG A 210 2.86 0.87 -14.02
N PHE A 211 3.30 2.08 -13.75
CA PHE A 211 2.49 3.30 -13.86
C PHE A 211 3.22 4.32 -14.72
N SER A 212 2.46 5.09 -15.49
CA SER A 212 2.98 6.24 -16.23
C SER A 212 2.02 7.42 -16.13
N ASN A 213 2.51 8.60 -16.54
CA ASN A 213 1.72 9.83 -16.54
C ASN A 213 1.10 10.16 -15.17
N VAL A 214 1.84 9.87 -14.10
CA VAL A 214 1.40 10.16 -12.74
C VAL A 214 1.47 11.66 -12.50
N THR A 215 0.33 12.29 -12.23
CA THR A 215 0.25 13.73 -11.93
C THR A 215 -0.50 13.94 -10.62
N ILE A 216 0.01 14.85 -9.81
CA ILE A 216 -0.59 15.26 -8.54
C ILE A 216 -0.76 16.78 -8.55
N THR A 217 -1.95 17.24 -8.17
CA THR A 217 -2.28 18.66 -8.00
C THR A 217 -2.59 18.98 -6.54
N GLY A 218 -2.66 20.27 -6.21
CA GLY A 218 -2.86 20.74 -4.84
C GLY A 218 -1.55 21.02 -4.12
N ASN A 219 -1.63 21.26 -2.81
CA ASN A 219 -0.46 21.50 -1.97
C ASN A 219 0.19 20.16 -1.56
N ALA A 220 0.80 19.49 -2.54
CA ALA A 220 1.48 18.21 -2.34
C ALA A 220 2.98 18.39 -2.11
N GLY A 221 3.56 17.52 -1.28
CA GLY A 221 5.01 17.44 -1.09
C GLY A 221 5.75 17.18 -2.41
N THR A 222 7.04 17.52 -2.47
CA THR A 222 7.84 17.37 -3.69
C THR A 222 8.44 15.98 -3.83
N GLN A 223 8.84 15.36 -2.71
CA GLN A 223 9.50 14.06 -2.68
C GLN A 223 8.51 12.91 -2.48
N TRP A 224 8.79 11.78 -3.14
CA TRP A 224 8.12 10.51 -2.89
C TRP A 224 8.73 9.81 -1.68
N SER A 225 7.87 9.25 -0.84
CA SER A 225 8.21 8.21 0.13
C SER A 225 7.49 6.92 -0.27
N ASN A 226 7.94 5.77 0.23
CA ASN A 226 7.19 4.53 0.08
C ASN A 226 7.43 3.59 1.27
N GLN A 227 6.43 2.78 1.60
CA GLN A 227 6.52 1.73 2.61
C GLN A 227 5.42 0.70 2.44
N ASP A 228 5.60 -0.46 3.07
CA ASP A 228 4.52 -1.41 3.27
C ASP A 228 3.58 -0.93 4.38
N ILE A 229 2.29 -1.14 4.19
CA ILE A 229 1.23 -0.86 5.15
C ILE A 229 0.67 -2.19 5.63
N GLY A 230 0.61 -2.39 6.95
CA GLY A 230 0.02 -3.59 7.58
C GLY A 230 0.84 -4.87 7.45
N ILE A 231 1.90 -4.88 6.65
CA ILE A 231 2.76 -6.04 6.44
C ILE A 231 3.92 -5.96 7.45
N LEU A 232 4.01 -6.99 8.30
CA LEU A 232 5.14 -7.14 9.20
C LEU A 232 6.35 -7.67 8.43
N ALA A 233 7.45 -6.94 8.49
CA ALA A 233 8.74 -7.32 7.92
C ALA A 233 9.86 -7.02 8.92
N ASN A 234 10.98 -7.75 8.84
CA ASN A 234 12.17 -7.48 9.66
C ASN A 234 12.97 -6.27 9.13
N ALA A 235 12.29 -5.17 8.76
CA ALA A 235 12.95 -3.98 8.25
C ALA A 235 14.07 -3.52 9.21
N ALA A 236 15.18 -3.06 8.62
CA ALA A 236 16.41 -2.66 9.31
C ALA A 236 16.19 -1.53 10.34
#